data_AF-X1STH8-F1
#
_entry.id   AF-X1STH8-F1
#
_cell.length_a   1.000
_cell.length_b   1.000
_cell.length_c   1.000
_cell.angle_alpha   90.00
_cell.angle_beta   90.00
_cell.angle_gamma   90.00
#
_symmetry.space_group_name_H-M   'P 1'
#
loop_
_entity.id
_entity.type
_entity.pdbx_description
1 polymer ?
#
loop_
_entity_poly.entity_id
_entity_poly.type
_entity_poly.pdbx_seq_one_letter_code
_entity_poly.pdbx_strand_id
1 'polypeptide(L)'
;SITTKLIHRHPHIFGSKKVKNAEEVALNWEVLKQEERGADTSMLASAPKQMPALGYSQEIQHRVAGVGFDWEDIDGVIEKLTEEVS
;
A
#
# COMPACT_ATOMS: atom_id res chain seq x y z
N SER A 1 -19.47 -11.56 -2.31
CA SER A 1 -19.84 -11.15 -0.94
C SER A 1 -18.61 -10.59 -0.21
N ILE A 2 -18.78 -9.77 0.82
CA ILE A 2 -17.68 -9.30 1.69
C ILE A 2 -16.91 -10.49 2.27
N THR A 3 -17.64 -11.55 2.66
CA THR A 3 -17.07 -12.81 3.15
C THR A 3 -16.11 -13.44 2.14
N THR A 4 -16.47 -13.45 0.85
CA THR A 4 -15.62 -14.01 -0.21
C THR A 4 -14.29 -13.25 -0.33
N LYS A 5 -14.32 -11.91 -0.26
CA LYS A 5 -13.11 -11.07 -0.29
C LYS A 5 -12.24 -11.30 0.94
N LEU A 6 -12.85 -11.41 2.12
CA LEU A 6 -12.10 -11.69 3.36
C LEU A 6 -11.40 -13.04 3.33
N ILE A 7 -12.06 -14.08 2.82
CA ILE A 7 -11.48 -15.42 2.65
C ILE A 7 -10.34 -15.38 1.63
N HIS A 8 -10.58 -14.72 0.48
CA HIS A 8 -9.59 -14.64 -0.59
C HIS A 8 -8.31 -13.91 -0.17
N ARG A 9 -8.44 -12.78 0.54
CA ARG A 9 -7.30 -11.94 0.93
C ARG A 9 -6.56 -12.42 2.18
N HIS A 10 -7.13 -13.35 2.97
CA HIS A 10 -6.44 -14.00 4.10
C HIS A 10 -6.16 -15.50 3.85
N PRO A 11 -5.37 -15.86 2.82
CA PRO A 11 -5.04 -17.26 2.54
C PRO A 11 -4.18 -17.90 3.64
N HIS A 12 -3.60 -17.09 4.54
CA HIS A 12 -2.85 -17.54 5.70
C HIS A 12 -3.73 -17.90 6.90
N ILE A 13 -4.99 -17.44 6.94
CA ILE A 13 -5.97 -17.77 7.99
C ILE A 13 -6.93 -18.86 7.50
N PHE A 14 -7.43 -18.71 6.27
CA PHE A 14 -8.48 -19.58 5.72
C PHE A 14 -7.97 -20.58 4.67
N GLY A 15 -6.69 -20.52 4.32
CA GLY A 15 -6.07 -21.39 3.32
C GLY A 15 -4.81 -22.08 3.86
N SER A 16 -3.91 -22.44 2.95
CA SER A 16 -2.67 -23.17 3.26
C SER A 16 -1.39 -22.32 3.14
N LYS A 17 -1.50 -21.03 2.82
CA LYS A 17 -0.34 -20.16 2.59
C LYS A 17 0.36 -19.88 3.92
N LYS A 18 1.60 -20.35 4.08
CA LYS A 18 2.43 -20.00 5.24
C LYS A 18 3.12 -18.66 4.98
N VAL A 19 3.04 -17.79 5.98
CA VAL A 19 3.68 -16.47 6.02
C VAL A 19 4.59 -16.43 7.24
N LYS A 20 5.72 -15.75 7.13
CA LYS A 20 6.76 -15.68 8.16
C LYS A 20 6.46 -14.60 9.19
N ASN A 21 5.90 -13.47 8.76
CA ASN A 21 5.65 -12.31 9.62
C ASN A 21 4.47 -11.45 9.12
N ALA A 22 4.12 -10.41 9.89
CA ALA A 22 3.03 -9.49 9.58
C ALA A 22 3.29 -8.65 8.31
N GLU A 23 4.55 -8.33 8.02
CA GLU A 23 4.94 -7.59 6.81
C GLU A 23 4.61 -8.39 5.55
N GLU A 24 4.93 -9.69 5.55
CA GLU A 24 4.59 -10.61 4.46
C GLU A 24 3.07 -10.76 4.29
N VAL A 25 2.31 -10.70 5.38
CA VAL A 25 0.83 -10.65 5.32
C VAL A 25 0.36 -9.37 4.62
N ALA A 26 0.88 -8.21 5.01
CA ALA A 26 0.50 -6.92 4.44
C ALA A 26 0.84 -6.84 2.94
N LEU A 27 2.01 -7.33 2.53
CA LEU A 27 2.42 -7.37 1.13
C LEU A 27 1.52 -8.30 0.30
N ASN A 28 1.26 -9.52 0.80
CA ASN A 28 0.34 -10.45 0.15
C ASN A 28 -1.08 -9.89 0.01
N TRP A 29 -1.55 -9.16 1.03
CA TRP A 29 -2.85 -8.51 1.03
C TRP A 29 -2.98 -7.47 -0.10
N GLU A 30 -1.95 -6.68 -0.34
CA GLU A 30 -1.96 -5.69 -1.41
C GLU A 30 -1.85 -6.32 -2.80
N VAL A 31 -1.06 -7.38 -2.96
CA VAL A 31 -1.00 -8.17 -4.21
C VAL A 31 -2.37 -8.74 -4.57
N LEU A 32 -3.04 -9.40 -3.62
CA LEU A 32 -4.37 -10.00 -3.86
C LEU A 32 -5.42 -8.93 -4.18
N LYS A 33 -5.34 -7.78 -3.50
CA LYS A 33 -6.19 -6.63 -3.85
C LYS A 33 -5.93 -6.10 -5.26
N GLN A 34 -4.70 -6.15 -5.75
CA GLN A 34 -4.35 -5.69 -7.09
C GLN A 34 -4.86 -6.67 -8.15
N GLU A 35 -4.69 -7.97 -7.93
CA GLU A 35 -5.25 -9.04 -8.79
C GLU A 35 -6.77 -8.90 -8.95
N GLU A 36 -7.49 -8.56 -7.87
CA GLU A 36 -8.95 -8.34 -7.90
C GLU A 36 -9.39 -7.12 -8.73
N ARG A 37 -8.54 -6.09 -8.91
CA ARG A 37 -8.92 -4.81 -9.55
C ARG A 37 -8.81 -4.86 -11.07
N GLY A 38 -8.09 -5.83 -11.64
CA GLY A 38 -7.80 -5.90 -13.07
C GLY A 38 -6.64 -4.98 -13.49
N ALA A 39 -5.97 -5.35 -14.59
CA ALA A 39 -4.66 -4.81 -14.98
C ALA A 39 -4.61 -3.28 -15.23
N ASP A 40 -5.73 -2.65 -15.55
CA ASP A 40 -5.79 -1.23 -15.95
C ASP A 40 -6.08 -0.26 -14.79
N THR A 41 -6.10 -0.74 -13.54
CA THR A 41 -6.45 0.09 -12.38
C THR A 41 -5.21 0.65 -11.70
N SER A 42 -5.10 1.98 -11.61
CA SER A 42 -4.01 2.64 -10.89
C SER A 42 -3.92 2.17 -9.43
N MET A 43 -2.69 1.93 -8.95
CA MET A 43 -2.43 1.56 -7.55
C MET A 43 -2.98 2.58 -6.55
N LEU A 44 -2.97 3.86 -6.95
CA LEU A 44 -3.47 4.97 -6.12
C LEU A 44 -5.00 5.09 -6.14
N ALA A 45 -5.70 4.43 -7.09
CA ALA A 45 -7.15 4.55 -7.25
C ALA A 45 -7.95 4.09 -6.02
N SER A 46 -7.37 3.25 -5.17
CA SER A 46 -8.03 2.76 -3.94
C SER A 46 -7.84 3.68 -2.73
N ALA A 47 -7.18 4.84 -2.87
CA ALA A 47 -6.98 5.77 -1.76
C ALA A 47 -8.31 6.50 -1.51
N PRO A 48 -8.91 6.40 -0.30
CA PRO A 48 -10.15 7.10 0.01
C PRO A 48 -10.01 8.61 -0.21
N LYS A 49 -10.83 9.16 -1.11
CA LYS A 49 -10.83 10.61 -1.40
C LYS A 49 -11.32 11.47 -0.22
N GLN A 50 -12.00 10.85 0.75
CA GLN A 50 -12.57 11.51 1.93
C GLN A 50 -11.59 11.58 3.12
N MET A 51 -10.34 11.14 2.98
CA MET A 51 -9.36 11.26 4.07
C MET A 51 -8.87 12.70 4.23
N PRO A 52 -8.54 13.12 5.48
CA PRO A 52 -7.80 14.35 5.72
C PRO A 52 -6.51 14.39 4.91
N ALA A 53 -6.09 15.57 4.46
CA ALA A 53 -4.95 15.74 3.55
C ALA A 53 -3.67 15.04 4.04
N LEU A 54 -3.36 15.15 5.33
CA LEU A 54 -2.20 14.49 5.92
C LEU A 54 -2.29 12.96 5.82
N GLY A 55 -3.42 12.37 6.23
CA GLY A 55 -3.61 10.91 6.15
C GLY A 55 -3.62 10.41 4.70
N TYR A 56 -4.17 11.20 3.77
CA TYR A 56 -4.12 10.90 2.34
C TYR A 56 -2.68 10.90 1.81
N SER A 57 -1.85 11.89 2.18
CA SER A 57 -0.44 11.94 1.78
C SER A 57 0.37 10.75 2.29
N GLN A 58 0.15 10.35 3.55
CA GLN A 58 0.80 9.19 4.15
C GLN A 58 0.41 7.89 3.45
N GLU A 59 -0.88 7.71 3.12
CA GLU A 59 -1.36 6.53 2.40
C GLU A 59 -0.77 6.44 0.99
N ILE A 60 -0.62 7.56 0.28
CA ILE A 60 0.05 7.59 -1.01
C ILE A 60 1.51 7.15 -0.86
N GLN A 61 2.25 7.79 0.06
CA GLN A 61 3.67 7.48 0.31
C GLN A 61 3.87 6.00 0.65
N HIS A 62 3.04 5.43 1.53
CA HIS A 62 3.11 4.03 1.91
C HIS A 62 2.94 3.07 0.72
N ARG A 63 2.05 3.39 -0.22
CA ARG A 63 1.79 2.54 -1.39
C ARG A 63 2.89 2.60 -2.42
N VAL A 64 3.44 3.79 -2.66
CA VAL A 64 4.55 3.96 -3.62
C VAL A 64 5.84 3.35 -3.06
N ALA A 65 6.08 3.45 -1.75
CA ALA A 65 7.18 2.77 -1.08
C ALA A 65 7.10 1.23 -1.26
N GLY A 66 5.89 0.67 -1.26
CA GLY A 66 5.67 -0.76 -1.51
C GLY A 66 6.13 -1.28 -2.88
N VAL A 67 6.35 -0.41 -3.86
CA VAL A 67 6.93 -0.74 -5.18
C VAL A 67 8.38 -0.26 -5.35
N GLY A 68 9.02 0.15 -4.25
CA GLY A 68 10.38 0.66 -4.25
C GLY A 68 10.50 2.13 -4.66
N PHE A 69 9.39 2.87 -4.75
CA PHE A 69 9.41 4.31 -4.91
C PHE A 69 9.43 4.97 -3.53
N ASP A 70 10.61 5.03 -2.94
CA ASP A 70 10.89 5.70 -1.66
C ASP A 70 12.29 6.32 -1.69
N TRP A 71 12.58 7.18 -0.71
CA TRP A 71 13.90 7.79 -0.57
C TRP A 71 14.92 6.78 -0.05
N GLU A 72 16.13 6.81 -0.62
CA GLU A 72 17.23 5.96 -0.14
C GLU A 72 17.77 6.43 1.21
N ASP A 73 17.78 7.74 1.43
CA ASP A 73 18.23 8.39 2.66
C ASP A 73 17.32 9.55 3.08
N ILE A 74 17.54 10.02 4.31
CA ILE A 74 16.80 11.16 4.87
C ILE A 74 17.27 12.50 4.29
N ASP A 75 18.48 12.58 3.74
CA ASP A 75 19.06 13.82 3.26
C ASP A 75 18.27 14.33 2.04
N GLY A 76 17.86 13.44 1.14
CA GLY A 76 16.98 13.78 0.02
C GLY A 76 15.60 14.31 0.46
N VAL A 77 15.07 13.81 1.57
CA VAL A 77 13.80 14.31 2.15
C VAL A 77 13.96 15.75 2.64
N ILE A 78 15.08 16.04 3.34
CA ILE A 78 15.36 17.36 3.90
C ILE A 78 15.64 18.38 2.80
N GLU A 79 16.38 18.00 1.75
CA GLU A 79 16.61 18.85 0.58
C GLU A 79 15.29 19.24 -0.07
N LYS A 80 14.41 18.25 -0.33
CA LYS A 80 13.12 18.49 -0.96
C LYS A 80 12.20 19.35 -0.08
N LEU A 81 12.24 19.17 1.23
CA LEU A 81 11.49 20.04 2.15
C LEU A 81 12.00 21.49 2.11
N THR A 82 13.32 21.68 2.01
CA THR A 82 13.94 23.01 1.96
C THR A 82 13.55 23.75 0.67
N GLU A 83 13.46 23.03 -0.46
CA GLU A 83 12.98 23.55 -1.74
C GLU A 83 11.54 24.08 -1.66
N GLU A 84 10.63 23.35 -1.01
CA GLU A 84 9.20 23.71 -0.96
C GLU A 84 8.87 24.82 0.05
N VAL A 85 9.72 25.03 1.06
CA VAL A 85 9.55 26.07 2.09
C VAL A 85 10.16 27.41 1.65
N SER A 86 11.11 27.38 0.70
CA SER A 86 11.79 28.56 0.16
C SER A 86 10.97 29.29 -0.90
#